data_AF-A0A3D0KQV4-F1
#
_entry.id   AF-A0A3D0KQV4-F1
#
_cell.length_a   1.000
_cell.length_b   1.000
_cell.length_c   1.000
_cell.angle_alpha   90.00
_cell.angle_beta   90.00
_cell.angle_gamma   90.00
#
_symmetry.space_group_name_H-M   'P 1'
#
loop_
_entity.id
_entity.type
_entity.pdbx_description
1 polymer ?
#
loop_
_entity_poly.entity_id
_entity_poly.type
_entity_poly.pdbx_seq_one_letter_code
_entity_poly.pdbx_strand_id
1 'polypeptide(L)'
;SVRSGARASMPGMMDTVLNLGLNDATAAGLAARADDTRFAYDSYRRFIQMYADVVMGVDHGLFEDALEEMKLRFGVFDDTGLTGDNLVALVDIYKDIVADEAGEAFPQDPGDQLWGAVGAVFTSWMNARATTYRRLNNIPASWGTAVNVQAMVFGNMG
;
A
#
# COMPACT_ATOMS: atom_id res chain seq x y z
N SER A 1 -4.18 2.76 9.01
CA SER A 1 -3.16 1.74 8.72
C SER A 1 -3.56 0.42 9.36
N VAL A 2 -3.12 -0.68 8.74
CA VAL A 2 -3.24 -2.05 9.24
C VAL A 2 -1.82 -2.61 9.37
N ARG A 3 -1.47 -3.06 10.58
CA ARG A 3 -0.11 -3.50 10.92
C ARG A 3 -0.15 -4.84 11.65
N SER A 4 0.78 -5.71 11.31
CA SER A 4 1.04 -6.91 12.11
C SER A 4 1.56 -6.58 13.51
N GLY A 5 1.15 -7.35 14.51
CA GLY A 5 1.70 -7.30 15.87
C GLY A 5 1.90 -8.69 16.43
N ALA A 6 3.15 -9.16 16.50
CA ALA A 6 3.48 -10.45 17.09
C ALA A 6 3.91 -10.29 18.55
N ARG A 7 3.73 -11.35 19.35
CA ARG A 7 4.16 -11.38 20.77
C ARG A 7 5.66 -11.09 20.92
N ALA A 8 6.46 -11.54 19.96
CA ALA A 8 7.88 -11.25 19.85
C ALA A 8 8.12 -10.27 18.70
N SER A 9 9.11 -9.40 18.85
CA SER A 9 9.49 -8.45 17.80
C SER A 9 10.01 -9.20 16.56
N MET A 10 9.48 -8.84 15.39
CA MET A 10 9.87 -9.42 14.10
C MET A 10 9.98 -8.30 13.03
N PRO A 11 11.01 -7.43 13.13
CA PRO A 11 11.13 -6.24 12.29
C PRO A 11 11.36 -6.63 10.81
N GLY A 12 10.56 -6.06 9.91
CA GLY A 12 10.64 -6.28 8.46
C GLY A 12 10.17 -7.65 7.98
N MET A 13 9.63 -8.50 8.87
CA MET A 13 9.24 -9.86 8.51
C MET A 13 7.77 -9.99 8.15
N MET A 14 6.95 -9.04 8.58
CA MET A 14 5.50 -9.05 8.42
C MET A 14 5.03 -7.80 7.67
N ASP A 15 3.92 -7.93 6.95
CA ASP A 15 3.43 -6.87 6.08
C ASP A 15 2.64 -5.80 6.82
N THR A 16 2.63 -4.61 6.23
CA THR A 16 1.89 -3.44 6.72
C THR A 16 1.23 -2.74 5.56
N VAL A 17 -0.01 -2.30 5.76
CA VAL A 17 -0.76 -1.50 4.80
C VAL A 17 -1.04 -0.12 5.42
N LEU A 18 -0.43 0.92 4.88
CA LEU A 18 -0.73 2.32 5.23
C LEU A 18 -1.85 2.87 4.34
N ASN A 19 -2.40 4.04 4.69
CA ASN A 19 -3.40 4.77 3.87
C ASN A 19 -4.69 4.01 3.52
N LEU A 20 -4.96 2.88 4.18
CA LEU A 20 -6.20 2.12 4.01
C LEU A 20 -7.43 3.01 4.19
N GLY A 21 -8.39 2.86 3.28
CA GLY A 21 -9.59 3.68 3.19
C GLY A 21 -9.51 4.74 2.09
N LEU A 22 -8.35 4.93 1.44
CA LEU A 22 -8.27 5.73 0.23
C LEU A 22 -8.94 4.99 -0.95
N ASN A 23 -9.73 5.74 -1.69
CA ASN A 23 -10.43 5.37 -2.91
C ASN A 23 -10.64 6.65 -3.73
N ASP A 24 -11.23 6.56 -4.91
CA ASP A 24 -11.35 7.71 -5.81
C ASP A 24 -12.09 8.90 -5.14
N ALA A 25 -13.15 8.62 -4.35
CA ALA A 25 -13.93 9.64 -3.65
C ALA A 25 -13.19 10.26 -2.45
N THR A 26 -12.54 9.43 -1.63
CA THR A 26 -11.85 9.88 -0.42
C THR A 26 -10.51 10.53 -0.74
N ALA A 27 -9.82 10.14 -1.82
CA ALA A 27 -8.63 10.82 -2.31
C ALA A 27 -8.97 12.22 -2.82
N ALA A 28 -10.04 12.38 -3.60
CA ALA A 28 -10.53 13.70 -4.01
C ALA A 28 -10.95 14.56 -2.80
N GLY A 29 -11.63 13.97 -1.82
CA GLY A 29 -11.99 14.65 -0.57
C GLY A 29 -10.77 15.05 0.26
N LEU A 30 -9.73 14.21 0.30
CA LEU A 30 -8.47 14.52 0.98
C LEU A 30 -7.73 15.67 0.28
N ALA A 31 -7.65 15.65 -1.05
CA ALA A 31 -7.07 16.73 -1.85
C ALA A 31 -7.74 18.07 -1.54
N ALA A 32 -9.08 18.10 -1.55
CA ALA A 32 -9.84 19.30 -1.28
C ALA A 32 -9.69 19.82 0.16
N ARG A 33 -9.60 18.91 1.14
CA ARG A 33 -9.43 19.31 2.56
C ARG A 33 -8.02 19.75 2.90
N ALA A 34 -7.01 19.19 2.24
CA ALA A 34 -5.61 19.52 2.46
C ALA A 34 -5.15 20.71 1.59
N ASP A 35 -5.95 21.12 0.60
CA ASP A 35 -5.53 22.05 -0.48
C ASP A 35 -4.24 21.58 -1.17
N ASP A 36 -4.08 20.26 -1.28
CA ASP A 36 -2.89 19.63 -1.83
C ASP A 36 -3.26 18.34 -2.58
N THR A 37 -3.56 18.50 -3.87
CA THR A 37 -3.82 17.39 -4.79
C THR A 37 -2.62 16.46 -4.88
N ARG A 38 -1.41 17.00 -4.89
CA ARG A 38 -0.20 16.19 -5.03
C ARG A 38 -0.06 15.24 -3.84
N PHE A 39 -0.21 15.74 -2.62
CA PHE A 39 -0.18 14.94 -1.40
C PHE A 39 -1.23 13.83 -1.39
N ALA A 40 -2.47 14.16 -1.73
CA ALA A 40 -3.56 13.18 -1.70
C ALA A 40 -3.34 12.04 -2.70
N TYR A 41 -2.97 12.38 -3.94
CA TYR A 41 -2.76 11.38 -4.98
C TYR A 41 -1.40 10.67 -4.87
N ASP A 42 -0.37 11.28 -4.29
CA ASP A 42 0.85 10.55 -3.88
C ASP A 42 0.54 9.52 -2.78
N SER A 43 -0.31 9.89 -1.82
CA SER A 43 -0.77 8.96 -0.78
C SER A 43 -1.60 7.82 -1.36
N TYR A 44 -2.43 8.11 -2.37
CA TYR A 44 -3.31 7.13 -3.02
C TYR A 44 -2.54 6.17 -3.94
N ARG A 45 -1.63 6.66 -4.80
CA ARG A 45 -0.80 5.77 -5.64
C ARG A 45 0.09 4.83 -4.80
N ARG A 46 0.67 5.34 -3.70
CA ARG A 46 1.42 4.52 -2.73
C ARG A 46 0.53 3.49 -2.03
N PHE A 47 -0.73 3.85 -1.74
CA PHE A 47 -1.70 2.90 -1.18
C PHE A 47 -2.00 1.77 -2.16
N ILE A 48 -2.32 2.11 -3.42
CA ILE A 48 -2.65 1.12 -4.46
C ILE A 48 -1.49 0.14 -4.64
N GLN A 49 -0.27 0.65 -4.87
CA GLN A 49 0.92 -0.18 -5.06
C GLN A 49 1.17 -1.14 -3.90
N MET A 50 1.16 -0.63 -2.66
CA MET A 50 1.41 -1.44 -1.47
C MET A 50 0.29 -2.45 -1.20
N TYR A 51 -0.99 -2.06 -1.41
CA TYR A 51 -2.12 -2.96 -1.22
C TYR A 51 -2.12 -4.05 -2.30
N ALA A 52 -1.85 -3.68 -3.55
CA ALA A 52 -1.79 -4.61 -4.66
C ALA A 52 -0.67 -5.65 -4.47
N ASP A 53 0.52 -5.24 -4.05
CA ASP A 53 1.64 -6.14 -3.73
C ASP A 53 1.31 -7.06 -2.54
N VAL A 54 0.93 -6.48 -1.41
CA VAL A 54 0.78 -7.23 -0.15
C VAL A 54 -0.49 -8.09 -0.13
N VAL A 55 -1.60 -7.59 -0.67
CA VAL A 55 -2.92 -8.20 -0.54
C VAL A 55 -3.34 -8.94 -1.80
N MET A 56 -3.07 -8.37 -2.98
CA MET A 56 -3.52 -8.91 -4.26
C MET A 56 -2.43 -9.70 -5.00
N GLY A 57 -1.18 -9.66 -4.52
CA GLY A 57 -0.05 -10.41 -5.09
C GLY A 57 0.46 -9.86 -6.42
N VAL A 58 0.19 -8.59 -6.74
CA VAL A 58 0.67 -7.92 -7.96
C VAL A 58 2.12 -7.48 -7.77
N ASP A 59 2.98 -7.76 -8.75
CA ASP A 59 4.41 -7.43 -8.64
C ASP A 59 4.62 -5.91 -8.48
N HIS A 60 5.30 -5.54 -7.39
CA HIS A 60 5.73 -4.18 -7.09
C HIS A 60 6.50 -3.52 -8.25
N GLY A 61 7.29 -4.30 -9.00
CA GLY A 61 8.12 -3.80 -10.11
C GLY A 61 7.32 -3.09 -11.21
N LEU A 62 6.10 -3.56 -11.48
CA LEU A 62 5.23 -2.98 -12.52
C LEU A 62 4.84 -1.53 -12.20
N PHE A 63 4.62 -1.24 -10.91
CA PHE A 63 4.29 0.11 -10.46
C PHE A 63 5.50 1.04 -10.53
N GLU A 64 6.69 0.55 -10.17
CA GLU A 64 7.94 1.33 -10.28
C GLU A 64 8.26 1.65 -11.75
N ASP A 65 8.10 0.69 -12.65
CA ASP A 65 8.29 0.90 -14.09
C ASP A 65 7.33 1.99 -14.62
N ALA A 66 6.04 1.92 -14.26
CA ALA A 66 5.06 2.93 -14.66
C ALA A 66 5.37 4.34 -14.10
N LEU A 67 5.87 4.42 -12.86
CA LEU A 67 6.31 5.68 -12.26
C LEU A 67 7.53 6.26 -12.98
N GLU A 68 8.54 5.44 -13.28
CA GLU A 68 9.73 5.85 -14.03
C GLU A 68 9.37 6.32 -15.44
N GLU A 69 8.50 5.60 -16.15
CA GLU A 69 7.99 6.02 -17.45
C GLU A 69 7.28 7.39 -17.39
N MET A 70 6.49 7.63 -16.34
CA MET A 70 5.84 8.92 -16.15
C MET A 70 6.86 10.03 -15.88
N LYS A 71 7.88 9.78 -15.06
CA LYS A 71 8.96 10.74 -14.81
C LYS A 71 9.72 11.09 -16.08
N LEU A 72 10.08 10.09 -16.88
CA LEU A 72 10.73 10.27 -18.18
C LEU A 72 9.85 11.09 -19.14
N ARG A 73 8.55 10.80 -19.19
CA ARG A 73 7.59 11.53 -20.05
C ARG A 73 7.53 13.02 -19.73
N PHE A 74 7.62 13.39 -18.46
CA PHE A 74 7.58 14.78 -18.01
C PHE A 74 8.96 15.41 -17.78
N GLY A 75 10.05 14.68 -18.06
CA GLY A 75 11.42 15.18 -17.94
C GLY A 75 11.84 15.52 -16.52
N VAL A 76 11.28 14.83 -15.52
CA VAL A 76 11.63 15.00 -14.10
C VAL A 76 12.49 13.85 -13.61
N PHE A 77 13.38 14.12 -12.65
CA PHE A 77 14.28 13.11 -12.09
C PHE A 77 13.72 12.50 -10.80
N ASP A 78 13.17 13.35 -9.93
CA ASP A 78 12.61 12.94 -8.64
C ASP A 78 11.08 12.82 -8.71
N ASP A 79 10.51 11.90 -7.94
CA ASP A 79 9.05 11.79 -7.72
C ASP A 79 8.42 13.10 -7.24
N THR A 80 9.20 13.95 -6.56
CA THR A 80 8.77 15.28 -6.10
C THR A 80 8.54 16.26 -7.23
N GLY A 81 9.15 16.02 -8.40
CA GLY A 81 8.93 16.80 -9.61
C GLY A 81 7.59 16.55 -10.29
N LEU A 82 6.90 15.44 -9.97
CA LEU A 82 5.56 15.16 -10.52
C LEU A 82 4.50 16.03 -9.86
N THR A 83 3.65 16.62 -10.70
CA THR A 83 2.53 17.48 -10.28
C THR A 83 1.34 16.65 -9.78
N GLY A 84 0.36 17.30 -9.14
CA GLY A 84 -0.89 16.64 -8.74
C GLY A 84 -1.62 15.99 -9.92
N ASP A 85 -1.71 16.67 -11.06
CA ASP A 85 -2.36 16.15 -12.27
C ASP A 85 -1.62 14.93 -12.84
N ASN A 86 -0.28 14.92 -12.76
CA ASN A 86 0.50 13.75 -13.15
C ASN A 86 0.17 12.55 -12.25
N LEU A 87 0.07 12.77 -10.93
CA LEU A 87 -0.23 11.70 -9.98
C LEU A 87 -1.67 11.20 -10.08
N VAL A 88 -2.63 12.06 -10.45
CA VAL A 88 -4.00 11.63 -10.79
C VAL A 88 -3.96 10.66 -11.96
N ALA A 89 -3.26 11.00 -13.04
CA ALA A 89 -3.11 10.12 -14.20
C ALA A 89 -2.36 8.82 -13.84
N LEU A 90 -1.36 8.89 -12.96
CA LEU A 90 -0.62 7.72 -12.51
C LEU A 90 -1.47 6.75 -11.68
N VAL A 91 -2.40 7.28 -10.86
CA VAL A 91 -3.35 6.45 -10.10
C VAL A 91 -4.23 5.63 -11.04
N ASP A 92 -4.68 6.20 -12.16
CA ASP A 92 -5.48 5.45 -13.13
C ASP A 92 -4.63 4.34 -13.78
N ILE A 93 -3.39 4.64 -14.18
CA ILE A 93 -2.45 3.62 -14.69
C ILE A 93 -2.23 2.50 -13.66
N TYR A 94 -2.10 2.82 -12.38
CA TYR A 94 -1.92 1.82 -11.32
C TYR A 94 -3.17 0.94 -11.16
N LYS A 95 -4.38 1.51 -11.27
CA LYS A 95 -5.62 0.71 -11.23
C LYS A 95 -5.72 -0.22 -12.44
N ASP A 96 -5.25 0.21 -13.61
CA ASP A 96 -5.19 -0.63 -14.81
C ASP A 96 -4.20 -1.80 -14.62
N ILE A 97 -3.00 -1.55 -14.10
CA ILE A 97 -2.03 -2.60 -13.75
C ILE A 97 -2.66 -3.64 -12.80
N VAL A 98 -3.38 -3.18 -11.77
CA VAL A 98 -4.08 -4.08 -10.84
C VAL A 98 -5.12 -4.93 -11.57
N ALA A 99 -5.94 -4.31 -12.42
CA ALA A 99 -6.98 -5.01 -13.16
C ALA A 99 -6.41 -6.09 -14.09
N ASP A 100 -5.31 -5.78 -14.78
CA ASP A 100 -4.66 -6.68 -15.72
C ASP A 100 -3.96 -7.87 -15.01
N GLU A 101 -3.28 -7.61 -13.91
CA GLU A 101 -2.46 -8.63 -13.21
C GLU A 101 -3.25 -9.45 -12.20
N ALA A 102 -4.17 -8.83 -11.44
CA ALA A 102 -5.00 -9.54 -10.46
C ALA A 102 -6.27 -10.13 -11.07
N GLY A 103 -6.64 -9.70 -12.29
CA GLY A 103 -7.90 -10.10 -12.94
C GLY A 103 -9.15 -9.50 -12.30
N GLU A 104 -8.99 -8.53 -11.40
CA GLU A 104 -10.06 -7.81 -10.72
C GLU A 104 -9.67 -6.35 -10.46
N ALA A 105 -10.65 -5.46 -10.42
CA ALA A 105 -10.41 -4.05 -10.18
C ALA A 105 -9.95 -3.77 -8.74
N PHE A 106 -9.15 -2.71 -8.55
CA PHE A 106 -8.74 -2.27 -7.23
C PHE A 106 -9.95 -1.96 -6.32
N PRO A 107 -10.04 -2.53 -5.10
CA PRO A 107 -11.20 -2.41 -4.25
C PRO A 107 -11.44 -0.95 -3.83
N GLN A 108 -12.62 -0.42 -4.15
CA GLN A 108 -13.02 0.94 -3.78
C GLN A 108 -13.75 1.00 -2.42
N ASP A 109 -14.32 -0.10 -1.95
CA ASP A 109 -15.00 -0.16 -0.65
C ASP A 109 -13.97 -0.29 0.50
N PRO A 110 -13.95 0.64 1.48
CA PRO A 110 -13.01 0.57 2.60
C PRO A 110 -13.16 -0.68 3.48
N GLY A 111 -14.36 -1.28 3.53
CA GLY A 111 -14.62 -2.51 4.26
C GLY A 111 -13.94 -3.71 3.60
N ASP A 112 -14.07 -3.84 2.29
CA ASP A 112 -13.36 -4.86 1.51
C ASP A 112 -11.84 -4.68 1.61
N GLN A 113 -11.37 -3.43 1.50
CA GLN A 113 -9.96 -3.09 1.72
C GLN A 113 -9.48 -3.58 3.09
N LEU A 114 -10.22 -3.27 4.16
CA LEU A 114 -9.87 -3.64 5.53
C LEU A 114 -9.76 -5.15 5.70
N TRP A 115 -10.76 -5.91 5.22
CA TRP A 115 -10.76 -7.36 5.37
C TRP A 115 -9.66 -8.03 4.55
N GLY A 116 -9.38 -7.54 3.34
CA GLY A 116 -8.24 -8.00 2.55
C GLY A 116 -6.91 -7.76 3.27
N ALA A 117 -6.69 -6.56 3.82
CA ALA A 117 -5.47 -6.24 4.57
C ALA A 117 -5.32 -7.09 5.86
N VAL A 118 -6.42 -7.35 6.58
CA VAL A 118 -6.42 -8.25 7.75
C VAL A 118 -6.00 -9.67 7.33
N GLY A 119 -6.57 -10.18 6.23
CA GLY A 119 -6.23 -11.51 5.68
C GLY A 119 -4.75 -11.60 5.26
N ALA A 120 -4.24 -10.57 4.61
CA ALA A 120 -2.84 -10.50 4.20
C ALA A 120 -1.89 -10.51 5.41
N VAL A 121 -2.20 -9.77 6.49
CA VAL A 121 -1.38 -9.80 7.71
C VAL A 121 -1.31 -11.20 8.31
N PHE A 122 -2.44 -11.90 8.42
CA PHE A 122 -2.43 -13.29 8.93
C PHE A 122 -1.64 -14.23 8.01
N THR A 123 -1.78 -14.07 6.70
CA THR A 123 -1.03 -14.86 5.71
C THR A 123 0.48 -14.59 5.79
N SER A 124 0.87 -13.34 6.04
CA SER A 124 2.28 -12.94 6.20
C SER A 124 2.96 -13.64 7.38
N TRP A 125 2.21 -14.10 8.39
CA TRP A 125 2.76 -14.94 9.46
C TRP A 125 3.36 -16.24 8.89
N MET A 126 2.78 -16.80 7.83
CA MET A 126 3.24 -18.08 7.28
C MET A 126 4.19 -17.94 6.10
N ASN A 127 4.58 -16.72 5.71
CA ASN A 127 5.51 -16.52 4.60
C ASN A 127 6.91 -17.09 4.90
N ALA A 128 7.72 -17.27 3.84
CA ALA A 128 9.04 -17.90 3.95
C ALA A 128 10.01 -17.10 4.82
N ARG A 129 9.97 -15.76 4.74
CA ARG A 129 10.83 -14.86 5.53
C ARG A 129 10.53 -14.93 7.02
N ALA A 130 9.25 -14.85 7.41
CA ALA A 130 8.79 -14.94 8.79
C ALA A 130 9.03 -16.34 9.35
N THR A 131 8.78 -17.40 8.57
CA THR A 131 9.08 -18.78 8.98
C THR A 131 10.56 -18.99 9.24
N THR A 132 11.42 -18.51 8.35
CA THR A 132 12.88 -18.60 8.52
C THR A 132 13.34 -17.81 9.74
N TYR A 133 12.86 -16.57 9.90
CA TYR A 133 13.18 -15.73 11.05
C TYR A 133 12.76 -16.38 12.37
N ARG A 134 11.55 -16.94 12.43
CA ARG A 134 11.04 -17.65 13.61
C ARG A 134 11.91 -18.84 13.98
N ARG A 135 12.33 -19.63 12.99
CA ARG A 135 13.22 -20.77 13.23
C ARG A 135 14.57 -20.32 13.81
N LEU A 136 15.15 -19.26 13.27
CA LEU A 136 16.44 -18.72 13.74
C LEU A 136 16.35 -18.13 15.16
N ASN A 137 15.19 -17.58 15.53
CA ASN A 137 14.99 -16.90 16.81
C ASN A 137 14.17 -17.73 17.82
N ASN A 138 13.93 -19.02 17.55
CA ASN A 138 13.15 -19.93 18.39
C ASN A 138 11.74 -19.39 18.75
N ILE A 139 11.07 -18.73 17.81
CA ILE A 139 9.71 -18.20 18.00
C ILE A 139 8.71 -19.26 17.52
N PRO A 140 7.81 -19.77 18.39
CA PRO A 140 6.82 -20.76 18.00
C PRO A 140 5.81 -20.22 16.97
N ALA A 141 5.54 -20.99 15.93
CA ALA A 141 4.51 -20.64 14.94
C ALA A 141 3.09 -20.56 15.55
N SER A 142 2.83 -21.33 16.61
CA SER A 142 1.55 -21.36 17.31
C SER A 142 1.18 -20.06 18.02
N TRP A 143 2.11 -19.12 18.19
CA TRP A 143 1.82 -17.83 18.79
C TRP A 143 0.98 -16.93 17.88
N GLY A 144 1.03 -17.16 16.56
CA GLY A 144 0.32 -16.34 15.59
C GLY A 144 0.80 -14.88 15.56
N THR A 145 0.02 -14.06 14.86
CA THR A 145 0.17 -12.60 14.82
C THR A 145 -1.19 -11.96 15.08
N ALA A 146 -1.19 -10.80 15.74
CA ALA A 146 -2.37 -9.96 15.86
C ALA A 146 -2.38 -8.91 14.73
N VAL A 147 -3.55 -8.31 14.50
CA VAL A 147 -3.72 -7.20 13.56
C VAL A 147 -4.07 -5.95 14.35
N ASN A 148 -3.28 -4.90 14.16
CA ASN A 148 -3.54 -3.57 14.72
C ASN A 148 -4.11 -2.67 13.64
N VAL A 149 -5.30 -2.13 13.89
CA VAL A 149 -5.94 -1.12 13.04
C VAL A 149 -5.81 0.23 13.74
N GLN A 150 -5.14 1.19 13.10
CA GLN A 150 -4.86 2.50 13.68
C GLN A 150 -5.28 3.61 12.72
N ALA A 151 -5.87 4.67 13.27
CA ALA A 151 -6.17 5.88 12.51
C ALA A 151 -4.87 6.49 11.94
N MET A 152 -4.89 6.90 10.67
CA MET A 152 -3.76 7.56 10.05
C MET A 152 -3.59 8.98 10.60
N VAL A 153 -2.34 9.40 10.75
CA VAL A 153 -1.95 10.80 10.98
C VAL A 153 -0.95 11.12 9.88
N PHE A 154 -1.14 12.24 9.18
CA PHE A 154 -0.27 12.66 8.09
C PHE A 154 0.69 13.73 8.58
N GLY A 155 1.97 13.37 8.72
CA GLY A 155 3.03 14.29 9.16
C GLY A 155 3.64 15.12 8.04
N ASN A 156 3.16 14.94 6.80
CA ASN A 156 3.58 15.63 5.58
C ASN A 156 2.55 16.65 5.07
N MET A 157 1.58 17.03 5.89
CA MET A 157 0.78 18.24 5.66
C MET A 157 1.59 19.44 6.13
N GLY A 158 2.34 20.09 5.23
CA GLY A 158 3.18 21.26 5.56
C GLY A 158 3.85 21.86 4.35
#